data_AF-A0A450SYL7-F1
#
_entry.id   AF-A0A450SYL7-F1
#
_cell.length_a   1.000
_cell.length_b   1.000
_cell.length_c   1.000
_cell.angle_alpha   90.00
_cell.angle_beta   90.00
_cell.angle_gamma   90.00
#
_symmetry.space_group_name_H-M   'P 1'
#
loop_
_entity.id
_entity.type
_entity.pdbx_description
1 polymer ?
#
loop_
_entity_poly.entity_id
_entity_poly.type
_entity_poly.pdbx_seq_one_letter_code
_entity_poly.pdbx_strand_id
1 'polypeptide(L)' 'MEEAEKVLTQIDMTRIPAYRLGMEKGELAFLTRQLSHKFGPLPPKIEKRINNARSKELAMWGERILAAKSLDEVFL' A
#
# COMPACT_ATOMS: atom_id res chain seq x y z
N MET A 1 -0.64 -28.44 -29.77
CA MET A 1 -1.73 -27.56 -29.28
C MET A 1 -1.45 -27.00 -27.89
N GLU A 2 -0.75 -27.74 -27.01
CA GLU A 2 -0.38 -27.31 -25.65
C GLU A 2 0.65 -26.16 -25.60
N GLU A 3 1.47 -25.99 -26.65
CA GLU A 3 2.43 -24.87 -26.71
C GLU A 3 1.77 -23.50 -26.91
N ALA A 4 0.58 -23.44 -27.52
CA ALA A 4 -0.10 -22.17 -27.83
C ALA A 4 -0.71 -21.50 -26.58
N GLU A 5 -1.17 -22.29 -25.61
CA GLU A 5 -1.66 -21.76 -24.32
C GLU A 5 -0.51 -21.22 -23.45
N LYS A 6 0.69 -21.79 -23.58
CA LYS A 6 1.87 -21.35 -22.81
C LYS A 6 2.45 -20.00 -23.28
N VAL A 7 2.11 -19.55 -24.49
CA VAL A 7 2.63 -18.29 -25.07
C VAL A 7 1.87 -17.05 -24.57
N LEU A 8 0.68 -17.20 -23.98
CA LEU A 8 -0.20 -16.08 -23.61
C LEU A 8 0.07 -15.45 -22.23
N THR A 9 1.06 -15.92 -21.46
CA THR A 9 1.20 -15.54 -20.04
C THR A 9 2.53 -14.86 -19.64
N GLN A 10 3.34 -14.36 -20.58
CA GLN A 10 4.60 -13.68 -20.25
C GLN A 10 4.48 -12.14 -20.08
N ILE A 11 3.29 -11.58 -19.92
CA ILE A 11 3.19 -10.16 -19.57
C ILE A 11 3.50 -10.03 -18.08
N ASP A 12 4.70 -9.55 -17.78
CA ASP A 12 5.06 -9.06 -16.46
C ASP A 12 4.10 -7.91 -16.08
N MET A 13 3.05 -8.26 -15.30
CA MET A 13 1.99 -7.33 -14.90
C MET A 13 2.55 -6.11 -14.15
N THR A 14 3.72 -6.23 -13.51
CA THR A 14 4.36 -5.12 -12.81
C THR A 14 4.81 -4.00 -13.76
N ARG A 15 4.97 -4.30 -15.05
CA ARG A 15 5.26 -3.31 -16.10
C ARG A 15 4.03 -2.54 -16.57
N ILE A 16 2.82 -3.05 -16.30
CA ILE A 16 1.58 -2.37 -16.66
C ILE A 16 1.35 -1.21 -15.68
N PRO A 17 1.30 0.06 -16.14
CA PRO A 17 1.13 1.22 -15.26
C PRO A 17 -0.16 1.16 -14.42
N ALA A 18 -1.25 0.67 -15.00
CA ALA A 18 -2.53 0.50 -14.30
C ALA A 18 -2.45 -0.51 -13.14
N TYR A 19 -1.68 -1.60 -13.31
CA TYR A 19 -1.46 -2.57 -12.26
C TYR A 19 -0.71 -1.94 -11.08
N ARG A 20 0.40 -1.22 -11.35
CA ARG A 20 1.15 -0.51 -10.31
C ARG A 20 0.29 0.49 -9.55
N LEU A 21 -0.51 1.29 -10.27
CA LEU A 21 -1.43 2.26 -9.66
C LEU A 21 -2.50 1.56 -8.79
N GLY A 22 -3.01 0.41 -9.23
CA GLY A 22 -3.95 -0.40 -8.46
C GLY A 22 -3.34 -0.92 -7.16
N MET A 23 -2.10 -1.42 -7.23
CA MET A 23 -1.35 -1.88 -6.06
C MET A 23 -1.09 -0.75 -5.06
N GLU A 24 -0.64 0.42 -5.54
CA GLU A 24 -0.40 1.60 -4.69
C GLU A 24 -1.68 2.08 -3.98
N LYS A 25 -2.80 2.17 -4.71
CA LYS A 25 -4.10 2.54 -4.12
C LYS A 25 -4.59 1.50 -3.11
N GLY A 26 -4.37 0.22 -3.38
CA GLY A 26 -4.72 -0.88 -2.50
C GLY A 26 -3.93 -0.82 -1.18
N GLU A 27 -2.62 -0.62 -1.27
CA GLU A 27 -1.73 -0.48 -0.12
C GLU A 27 -2.10 0.74 0.74
N LEU A 28 -2.32 1.89 0.09
CA LEU A 28 -2.77 3.12 0.73
C LEU A 28 -4.08 2.93 1.51
N ALA A 29 -5.10 2.34 0.85
CA ALA A 29 -6.40 2.10 1.45
C ALA A 29 -6.30 1.10 2.61
N PHE A 30 -5.46 0.07 2.47
CA PHE A 30 -5.24 -0.90 3.54
C PHE A 30 -4.58 -0.26 4.75
N LEU A 31 -3.47 0.45 4.58
CA LEU A 31 -2.79 1.14 5.69
C LEU A 31 -3.71 2.14 6.38
N THR A 32 -4.50 2.91 5.61
CA THR A 32 -5.47 3.86 6.16
C THR A 32 -6.50 3.17 7.06
N ARG A 33 -7.06 2.04 6.64
CA ARG A 33 -7.99 1.26 7.47
C ARG A 33 -7.32 0.75 8.75
N GLN A 34 -6.09 0.24 8.64
CA GLN A 34 -5.38 -0.28 9.80
C GLN A 34 -5.07 0.82 10.83
N LEU A 35 -4.65 2.00 10.37
CA LEU A 35 -4.40 3.16 11.23
C LEU A 35 -5.68 3.63 11.91
N SER A 36 -6.77 3.77 11.15
CA SER A 36 -8.07 4.16 11.70
C SER A 36 -8.59 3.16 12.72
N HIS A 37 -8.38 1.87 12.47
CA HIS A 37 -8.80 0.80 13.38
C HIS A 37 -7.96 0.78 14.67
N LYS A 38 -6.64 0.99 14.58
CA LYS A 38 -5.74 0.92 15.74
C LYS A 38 -5.77 2.18 16.60
N PHE A 39 -5.87 3.35 15.97
CA PHE A 39 -5.68 4.64 16.65
C PHE A 39 -6.93 5.54 16.63
N GLY A 40 -8.03 5.09 16.02
CA GLY A 40 -9.23 5.89 15.83
C GLY A 40 -9.16 6.82 14.61
N PRO A 41 -10.15 7.72 14.43
CA PRO A 41 -10.21 8.61 13.26
C PRO A 41 -8.90 9.37 13.03
N LEU A 42 -8.42 9.36 11.78
CA LEU A 42 -7.14 9.97 11.44
C LEU A 42 -7.27 11.49 11.30
N PRO A 43 -6.35 12.27 11.87
CA PRO A 43 -6.31 13.71 11.63
C PRO A 43 -6.08 14.00 10.13
N PRO A 44 -6.65 15.09 9.56
CA PRO A 44 -6.49 15.43 8.15
C PRO A 44 -5.03 15.55 7.67
N LYS A 45 -4.13 15.97 8.56
CA LYS A 45 -2.68 16.03 8.29
C LYS A 45 -2.08 14.64 8.02
N ILE A 46 -2.54 13.63 8.75
CA ILE A 46 -2.09 12.24 8.61
C ILE A 46 -2.64 11.65 7.32
N GLU A 47 -3.92 11.86 7.02
CA GLU A 47 -4.51 11.44 5.75
C GLU A 47 -3.77 12.05 4.56
N LYS A 48 -3.46 13.35 4.60
CA LYS A 48 -2.68 14.01 3.56
C LYS A 48 -1.27 13.42 3.44
N ARG A 49 -0.62 13.10 4.55
CA ARG A 49 0.72 12.47 4.54
C ARG A 49 0.69 11.11 3.88
N ILE A 50 -0.30 10.27 4.22
CA ILE A 50 -0.44 8.91 3.66
C ILE A 50 -0.75 8.98 2.17
N ASN A 51 -1.66 9.85 1.73
CA ASN A 51 -2.01 10.04 0.31
C ASN A 51 -0.86 10.50 -0.59
N ASN A 52 0.18 11.12 -0.03
CA ASN A 52 1.36 11.58 -0.79
C ASN A 52 2.59 10.67 -0.59
N ALA A 53 2.45 9.57 0.13
CA ALA A 53 3.54 8.66 0.42
C ALA A 53 3.88 7.77 -0.77
N ARG A 54 5.16 7.45 -0.94
CA ARG A 54 5.61 6.47 -1.93
C ARG A 54 5.40 5.04 -1.39
N SER A 55 5.33 4.04 -2.27
CA SER A 55 5.11 2.64 -1.88
C SER A 55 6.09 2.15 -0.81
N LYS A 56 7.37 2.57 -0.89
CA LYS A 56 8.37 2.21 0.13
C LYS A 56 8.03 2.75 1.53
N GLU A 57 7.44 3.95 1.60
CA GLU A 57 7.02 4.54 2.88
C GLU A 57 5.78 3.82 3.42
N LEU A 58 4.81 3.51 2.55
CA LEU A 58 3.62 2.74 2.91
C LEU A 58 3.98 1.36 3.47
N ALA A 59 4.89 0.64 2.82
CA ALA A 59 5.36 -0.67 3.27
C ALA A 59 6.03 -0.59 4.64
N MET A 60 6.93 0.38 4.83
CA MET A 60 7.62 0.60 6.11
C MET A 60 6.63 0.92 7.24
N TRP A 61 5.63 1.77 6.99
CA TRP A 61 4.60 2.07 7.96
C TRP A 61 3.68 0.87 8.24
N GLY A 62 3.42 0.04 7.22
CA GLY A 62 2.68 -1.22 7.34
C GLY A 62 3.36 -2.24 8.25
N GLU A 63 4.69 -2.27 8.31
CA GLU A 63 5.41 -3.09 9.29
C GLU A 63 5.36 -2.47 10.69
N ARG A 64 5.60 -1.16 10.79
CA ARG A 64 5.66 -0.46 12.09
C ARG A 64 4.34 -0.45 12.83
N ILE A 65 3.22 -0.37 12.11
CA ILE A 65 1.90 -0.38 12.74
C ILE A 65 1.66 -1.63 13.60
N LEU A 66 2.38 -2.73 13.36
CA LEU A 66 2.26 -3.94 14.16
C LEU A 66 2.72 -3.73 15.61
N ALA A 67 3.74 -2.90 15.83
CA ALA A 67 4.34 -2.65 17.16
C ALA A 67 4.05 -1.25 17.73
N ALA A 68 3.80 -0.26 16.86
CA ALA A 68 3.69 1.14 17.27
C ALA A 68 2.54 1.39 18.26
N LYS A 69 2.80 2.18 19.29
CA LYS A 69 1.84 2.58 20.33
C LYS A 69 1.15 3.92 20.03
N SER A 70 1.64 4.65 19.04
CA SER A 70 1.07 5.92 18.59
C SER A 70 1.22 6.11 17.08
N LEU A 71 0.49 7.07 16.52
CA LEU A 71 0.66 7.48 15.13
C LEU A 71 2.09 7.98 14.88
N ASP A 72 2.66 8.76 15.80
CA ASP A 72 4.02 9.30 15.63
C ASP A 72 5.06 8.17 15.48
N GLU A 73 4.96 7.10 16.28
CA GLU A 73 5.85 5.93 16.18
C GLU A 73 5.75 5.21 14.83
N VAL A 74 4.58 5.19 14.20
CA VAL A 74 4.44 4.63 12.83
C VAL A 74 5.27 5.44 11.84
N PHE A 75 5.26 6.76 11.99
CA PHE A 75 5.74 7.68 10.96
C PHE A 75 7.18 8.22 11.16
N LEU A 76 7.94 7.67 12.12
CA LEU A 76 9.34 8.07 12.40
C LEU A 76 10.30 7.92 11.21
#